data_AF-A0A3R9ZPW8-F1
#
_entry.id   AF-A0A3R9ZPW8-F1
#
_cell.length_a   1.000
_cell.length_b   1.000
_cell.length_c   1.000
_cell.angle_alpha   90.00
_cell.angle_beta   90.00
_cell.angle_gamma   90.00
#
_symmetry.space_group_name_H-M   'P 1'
#
loop_
_entity.id
_entity.type
_entity.pdbx_description
1 polymer ?
#
loop_
_entity_poly.entity_id
_entity_poly.type
_entity_poly.pdbx_seq_one_letter_code
_entity_poly.pdbx_strand_id
1 'polypeptide(L)' 'AQVQGKPADIGGYYAVDPAKVSAVMRPSATFNAALSTVQA' A
#
# COMPACT_ATOMS: atom_id res chain seq x y z
N ALA A 1 -13.49 -1.22 -5.07
CA ALA A 1 -13.61 0.25 -4.95
C ALA A 1 -13.48 0.80 -3.52
N GLN A 2 -13.35 -0.03 -2.47
CA GLN A 2 -13.51 0.40 -1.06
C GLN A 2 -12.49 1.46 -0.56
N VAL A 3 -11.31 1.56 -1.19
CA VAL A 3 -10.23 2.50 -0.80
C VAL A 3 -10.21 3.81 -1.60
N GLN A 4 -11.01 3.92 -2.66
CA GLN A 4 -11.03 5.11 -3.51
C GLN A 4 -11.95 6.19 -2.92
N GLY A 5 -11.71 7.45 -3.31
CA GLY A 5 -12.54 8.59 -2.92
C GLY A 5 -12.27 9.17 -1.53
N LYS A 6 -11.27 8.64 -0.81
CA LYS A 6 -10.83 9.15 0.49
C LYS A 6 -9.41 9.72 0.39
N PRO A 7 -9.08 10.80 1.10
CA PRO A 7 -7.70 11.24 1.26
C PRO A 7 -6.82 10.13 1.84
N ALA A 8 -5.59 10.03 1.36
CA ALA A 8 -4.59 9.07 1.85
C ALA A 8 -3.34 9.82 2.29
N ASP A 9 -2.83 9.48 3.48
CA ASP A 9 -1.61 10.05 4.03
C ASP A 9 -0.42 9.13 3.72
N ILE A 10 0.57 9.66 3.02
CA ILE A 10 1.83 8.97 2.70
C ILE A 10 3.01 9.45 3.57
N GLY A 11 2.78 10.41 4.49
CA GLY A 11 3.77 10.85 5.48
C GLY A 11 4.84 11.81 4.96
N GLY A 12 4.65 12.42 3.79
CA GLY A 12 5.58 13.38 3.20
C GLY A 12 5.24 13.70 1.75
N TYR A 13 6.10 14.48 1.10
CA TYR A 13 5.96 14.80 -0.34
C TYR A 13 7.18 14.30 -1.13
N TYR A 14 8.37 14.88 -0.88
CA TYR A 14 9.62 14.43 -1.51
C TYR A 14 10.26 13.23 -0.79
N ALA A 15 10.13 13.17 0.53
CA ALA A 15 10.57 12.05 1.36
C ALA A 15 9.35 11.54 2.14
N VAL A 16 8.75 10.47 1.65
CA VAL A 16 7.54 9.86 2.21
C VAL A 16 7.91 8.85 3.30
N ASP A 17 6.96 8.55 4.19
CA ASP A 17 7.11 7.46 5.14
C ASP A 17 6.95 6.12 4.40
N PRO A 18 7.98 5.25 4.39
CA PRO A 18 7.94 3.98 3.66
C PRO A 18 6.83 3.04 4.13
N ALA A 19 6.48 3.04 5.42
CA ALA A 19 5.43 2.19 5.96
C ALA A 19 4.05 2.70 5.53
N LYS A 20 3.82 4.01 5.60
CA LYS A 20 2.54 4.61 5.17
C LYS A 20 2.30 4.45 3.68
N VAL A 21 3.29 4.77 2.85
CA VAL A 21 3.15 4.63 1.39
C VAL A 21 2.94 3.17 0.98
N SER A 22 3.61 2.22 1.64
CA SER A 22 3.41 0.79 1.38
C SER A 22 2.00 0.34 1.70
N ALA A 23 1.42 0.80 2.82
CA ALA A 23 0.05 0.47 3.19
C ALA A 23 -0.98 1.05 2.20
N VAL A 24 -0.79 2.30 1.76
CA VAL A 24 -1.67 2.98 0.80
C VAL A 24 -1.58 2.33 -0.60
N MET A 25 -0.37 2.03 -1.07
CA MET A 25 -0.13 1.51 -2.41
C MET A 25 -0.37 -0.01 -2.54
N ARG A 26 -0.41 -0.74 -1.42
CA ARG A 26 -0.69 -2.18 -1.38
C ARG A 26 -1.95 -2.50 -0.55
N PRO A 27 -3.13 -1.95 -0.91
CA PRO A 27 -4.31 -1.99 -0.05
C PRO A 27 -5.00 -3.37 0.02
N SER A 28 -4.68 -4.30 -0.88
CA SER A 28 -5.30 -5.62 -0.94
C SER A 28 -4.49 -6.65 -0.15
N ALA A 29 -4.92 -6.94 1.08
CA ALA A 29 -4.27 -7.94 1.94
C ALA A 29 -4.23 -9.33 1.28
N THR A 30 -5.34 -9.78 0.70
CA THR A 30 -5.42 -11.09 0.02
C THR A 30 -4.44 -11.19 -1.15
N PHE A 31 -4.35 -10.14 -1.97
CA PHE A 31 -3.43 -10.14 -3.11
C PHE A 31 -1.97 -10.10 -2.65
N ASN A 32 -1.64 -9.27 -1.65
CA ASN A 32 -0.29 -9.20 -1.11
C ASN A 32 0.15 -10.54 -0.49
N ALA A 33 -0.74 -11.23 0.22
CA ALA A 33 -0.47 -12.55 0.76
C ALA A 33 -0.16 -13.55 -0.37
N ALA A 34 -0.97 -13.57 -1.42
CA ALA A 34 -0.72 -14.43 -2.59
C ALA A 34 0.63 -14.11 -3.28
N LEU A 35 1.00 -12.84 -3.40
CA LEU A 35 2.31 -12.46 -3.95
C LEU A 35 3.48 -12.92 -3.08
N SER A 36 3.33 -12.92 -1.76
CA SER A 36 4.40 -13.32 -0.84
C SER A 36 4.79 -14.80 -0.92
N THR A 37 3.94 -15.64 -1.53
CA THR A 37 4.18 -17.07 -1.68
C THR A 37 4.84 -17.45 -3.02
N VAL A 38 5.10 -16.49 -3.90
CA VAL A 38 5.75 -16.76 -5.19
C VAL A 38 7.27 -16.82 -5.01
N GLN A 39 7.90 -17.89 -5.50
CA GLN A 39 9.36 -18.04 -5.56
C GLN A 39 9.90 -17.52 -6.90
N ALA A 40 11.16 -17.06 -6.90
CA ALA A 40 11.85 -16.53 -8.09
C ALA A 40 12.32 -17.65 -9.05
#